data_AF-A0A941WIU1-F1
#
_entry.id   AF-A0A941WIU1-F1
#
_cell.length_a   1.000
_cell.length_b   1.000
_cell.length_c   1.000
_cell.angle_alpha   90.00
_cell.angle_beta   90.00
_cell.angle_gamma   90.00
#
_symmetry.space_group_name_H-M   'P 1'
#
loop_
_entity.id
_entity.type
_entity.pdbx_description
1 polymer ?
#
loop_
_entity_poly.entity_id
_entity_poly.type
_entity_poly.pdbx_seq_one_letter_code
_entity_poly.pdbx_strand_id
1 'polypeptide(L)'
;NIDIFGWMGYPMEIKVNFLCRDSILAAPIALDLVLFSDLAMRAGMSGIQTWLSFFCKSPMHDFEHQPVHDLFQQWRMVKQTLRDMIGEKAPSYLD
;
A
#
# COMPACT_ATOMS: atom_id res chain seq x y z
N ASN A 1 19.22 9.20 -5.96
CA ASN A 1 20.46 8.42 -5.83
C ASN A 1 20.36 7.56 -4.61
N ILE A 2 20.61 6.26 -4.72
CA ILE A 2 20.53 5.33 -3.58
C ILE A 2 21.90 4.69 -3.45
N ASP A 3 22.64 5.10 -2.42
CA ASP A 3 23.96 4.56 -2.11
C ASP A 3 23.81 3.32 -1.22
N ILE A 4 24.43 2.22 -1.62
CA ILE A 4 24.39 0.93 -0.93
C ILE A 4 25.81 0.38 -0.76
N PHE A 5 25.99 -0.54 0.17
CA PHE A 5 27.25 -1.23 0.38
C PHE A 5 27.08 -2.73 0.15
N GLY A 6 28.03 -3.32 -0.55
CA GLY A 6 28.05 -4.74 -0.87
C GLY A 6 28.89 -5.56 0.11
N TRP A 7 29.11 -6.82 -0.26
CA TRP A 7 30.06 -7.68 0.42
C TRP A 7 31.44 -7.01 0.53
N MET A 8 32.17 -7.25 1.63
CA MET A 8 33.44 -6.58 1.94
C MET A 8 33.38 -5.04 1.99
N GLY A 9 32.19 -4.43 2.10
CA GLY A 9 32.03 -2.99 2.21
C GLY A 9 32.26 -2.22 0.92
N TYR A 10 32.25 -2.88 -0.24
CA TYR A 10 32.39 -2.19 -1.52
C TYR A 10 31.18 -1.27 -1.76
N PRO A 11 31.38 0.04 -1.99
CA PRO A 11 30.29 0.97 -2.26
C PRO A 11 29.70 0.71 -3.64
N MET A 12 28.39 0.80 -3.74
CA MET A 12 27.61 0.70 -4.97
C MET A 12 26.52 1.77 -4.96
N GLU A 13 26.01 2.12 -6.14
CA GLU A 13 25.08 3.24 -6.30
C GLU A 13 23.99 2.86 -7.30
N ILE A 14 22.73 3.11 -6.94
CA ILE A 14 21.57 2.94 -7.81
C ILE A 14 21.01 4.32 -8.17
N LYS A 15 21.09 4.66 -9.45
CA LYS A 15 20.51 5.89 -10.01
C LYS A 15 19.19 5.56 -10.71
N VAL A 16 18.10 6.11 -10.19
CA VAL A 16 16.76 5.98 -10.78
C VAL A 16 16.32 7.35 -11.29
N ASN A 17 16.00 7.43 -12.58
CA ASN A 17 15.39 8.61 -13.20
C ASN A 17 13.91 8.30 -13.49
N PHE A 18 13.02 8.97 -12.77
CA PHE A 18 11.57 8.78 -12.92
C PHE A 18 10.97 10.01 -13.59
N LEU A 19 10.74 9.92 -14.91
CA LEU A 19 10.10 10.97 -15.69
C LEU A 19 8.61 10.69 -15.75
N CYS A 20 7.82 11.46 -15.03
CA CYS A 20 6.38 11.25 -14.93
C CYS A 20 5.60 12.56 -15.00
N ARG A 21 4.33 12.43 -15.40
CA ARG A 21 3.33 13.49 -15.31
C ARG A 21 2.45 13.22 -14.11
N ASP A 22 2.57 14.06 -13.09
CA ASP A 22 1.92 13.85 -11.79
C ASP A 22 0.41 13.64 -11.93
N SER A 23 -0.27 14.41 -12.79
CA SER A 23 -1.72 14.30 -12.98
C SER A 23 -2.16 12.95 -13.54
N ILE A 24 -1.36 12.34 -14.43
CA ILE A 24 -1.70 11.03 -15.03
C ILE A 24 -1.50 9.91 -14.01
N LEU A 25 -0.55 10.06 -13.09
CA LEU A 25 -0.35 9.12 -11.98
C LEU A 25 -1.37 9.30 -10.87
N ALA A 26 -1.77 10.54 -10.56
CA ALA A 26 -2.67 10.86 -9.46
C ALA A 26 -4.14 10.54 -9.77
N ALA A 27 -4.59 10.75 -11.02
CA ALA A 27 -5.97 10.50 -11.41
C ALA A 27 -6.48 9.07 -11.13
N PRO A 28 -5.78 7.98 -11.52
CA PRO A 28 -6.22 6.62 -11.21
C PRO A 28 -6.19 6.32 -9.71
N ILE A 29 -5.15 6.80 -9.00
CA ILE A 29 -5.04 6.62 -7.54
C ILE A 29 -6.23 7.28 -6.81
N ALA A 30 -6.62 8.49 -7.23
CA ALA A 30 -7.77 9.17 -6.66
C ALA A 30 -9.09 8.46 -6.96
N LEU A 31 -9.25 7.93 -8.18
CA LEU A 31 -10.42 7.15 -8.56
C LEU A 31 -10.54 5.88 -7.72
N ASP A 32 -9.45 5.13 -7.56
CA ASP A 32 -9.41 3.91 -6.76
C ASP A 32 -9.78 4.19 -5.29
N LEU A 33 -9.24 5.27 -4.72
CA LEU A 33 -9.54 5.66 -3.35
C LEU A 33 -11.03 5.96 -3.15
N VAL A 34 -11.68 6.64 -4.11
CA VAL A 34 -13.13 6.91 -4.05
C VAL A 34 -13.93 5.61 -4.15
N LEU A 35 -13.58 4.73 -5.09
CA LEU A 35 -14.27 3.45 -5.27
C LEU A 35 -14.17 2.56 -4.03
N PHE A 36 -12.98 2.45 -3.44
CA PHE A 36 -12.78 1.66 -2.24
C PHE A 36 -13.42 2.29 -0.99
N SER A 37 -13.49 3.63 -0.92
CA SER A 37 -14.21 4.32 0.17
C SER A 37 -15.72 4.08 0.10
N ASP A 38 -16.31 4.09 -1.11
CA ASP A 38 -17.72 3.74 -1.30
C ASP A 38 -17.99 2.27 -0.94
N LEU A 39 -17.10 1.35 -1.32
CA LEU A 39 -17.19 -0.05 -0.92
C LEU A 39 -17.13 -0.21 0.61
N ALA A 40 -16.20 0.47 1.29
CA ALA A 40 -16.06 0.44 2.74
C ALA A 40 -17.35 0.89 3.44
N MET A 41 -17.94 1.97 2.94
CA MET A 41 -19.20 2.51 3.44
C MET A 41 -20.36 1.51 3.26
N ARG A 42 -20.47 0.87 2.09
CA ARG A 42 -21.48 -0.17 1.84
C ARG A 42 -21.27 -1.44 2.65
N ALA A 43 -20.03 -1.78 2.96
CA ALA A 43 -19.67 -2.89 3.84
C ALA A 43 -19.87 -2.57 5.34
N GLY A 44 -20.33 -1.35 5.67
CA GLY A 44 -20.56 -0.92 7.06
C GLY A 44 -19.27 -0.67 7.86
N MET A 45 -18.13 -0.51 7.18
CA MET A 45 -16.86 -0.23 7.85
C MET A 45 -16.82 1.24 8.32
N SER A 46 -16.34 1.46 9.53
CA SER A 46 -16.19 2.80 10.12
C SER A 46 -14.84 2.93 10.84
N GLY A 47 -14.43 4.17 11.12
CA GLY A 47 -13.12 4.46 11.73
C GLY A 47 -11.97 4.43 10.74
N ILE A 48 -10.75 4.22 11.25
CA ILE A 48 -9.50 4.28 10.49
C ILE A 48 -9.41 3.07 9.54
N GLN A 49 -9.52 3.32 8.24
CA GLN A 49 -9.39 2.31 7.20
C GLN A 49 -7.92 2.07 6.85
N THR A 50 -7.22 1.29 7.69
CA THR A 50 -5.78 1.03 7.53
C THR A 50 -5.43 0.34 6.21
N TRP A 51 -6.34 -0.41 5.61
CA TRP A 51 -6.14 -1.07 4.32
C TRP A 51 -6.07 -0.10 3.14
N LEU A 52 -6.61 1.12 3.25
CA LEU A 52 -6.47 2.18 2.23
C LEU A 52 -5.10 2.85 2.25
N SER A 53 -4.19 2.45 3.15
CA SER A 53 -2.85 3.02 3.30
C SER A 53 -2.03 3.01 2.01
N PHE A 54 -2.29 2.05 1.12
CA PHE A 54 -1.60 1.89 -0.17
C PHE A 54 -1.65 3.16 -1.05
N PHE A 55 -2.74 3.92 -0.98
CA PHE A 55 -2.97 5.10 -1.82
C PHE A 55 -2.45 6.40 -1.18
N CYS A 56 -1.95 6.35 0.06
CA CYS A 56 -1.57 7.52 0.85
C CYS A 56 -0.08 7.54 1.15
N LYS A 57 0.55 8.71 1.01
CA LYS A 57 1.96 8.90 1.39
C LYS A 57 2.20 8.73 2.90
N SER A 58 1.24 9.19 3.69
CA SER A 58 1.27 9.17 5.16
C SER A 58 -0.05 8.57 5.64
N PRO A 59 -0.12 7.23 5.77
CA PRO A 59 -1.37 6.58 6.14
C PRO A 59 -1.72 6.91 7.59
N MET A 60 -3.01 7.17 7.84
CA MET A 60 -3.49 7.32 9.20
C MET A 60 -3.41 5.98 9.93
N HIS A 61 -2.96 6.01 11.17
CA HIS A 61 -2.81 4.85 12.03
C HIS A 61 -3.28 5.21 13.44
N ASP A 62 -3.55 4.18 14.24
CA ASP A 62 -3.83 4.36 15.66
C ASP A 62 -2.53 4.69 16.44
N PHE A 63 -2.64 5.31 17.60
CA PHE A 63 -1.51 5.77 18.42
C PHE A 63 -0.58 4.63 18.87
N GLU A 64 -1.09 3.40 18.97
CA GLU A 64 -0.31 2.24 19.41
C GLU A 64 0.53 1.61 18.29
N HIS A 65 0.18 1.85 17.02
CA HIS A 65 0.78 1.15 15.88
C HIS A 65 1.59 2.12 15.01
N GLN A 66 2.67 1.62 14.41
CA GLN A 66 3.41 2.39 13.41
C GLN A 66 2.80 2.20 12.01
N PRO A 67 2.80 3.24 11.17
CA PRO A 67 2.31 3.12 9.81
C PRO A 67 3.24 2.21 8.99
N VAL A 68 2.64 1.25 8.29
CA VAL A 68 3.36 0.42 7.31
C VAL A 68 3.60 1.27 6.07
N HIS A 69 4.86 1.39 5.63
CA HIS A 69 5.25 2.09 4.39
C HIS A 69 5.75 1.14 3.29
N ASP A 70 5.76 -0.18 3.54
CA ASP A 70 6.06 -1.18 2.51
C ASP A 70 4.85 -1.37 1.59
N LEU A 71 5.02 -0.95 0.33
CA LEU A 71 3.99 -0.98 -0.69
C LEU A 71 3.44 -2.41 -0.95
N PHE A 72 4.27 -3.44 -0.86
CA PHE A 72 3.84 -4.83 -1.06
C PHE A 72 3.04 -5.35 0.13
N GLN A 73 3.44 -4.97 1.35
CA GLN A 73 2.68 -5.30 2.55
C GLN A 73 1.32 -4.59 2.54
N GLN A 74 1.28 -3.30 2.22
CA GLN A 74 0.04 -2.55 2.07
C GLN A 74 -0.88 -3.17 1.01
N TRP A 75 -0.32 -3.59 -0.14
CA TRP A 75 -1.11 -4.27 -1.18
C TRP A 75 -1.69 -5.61 -0.71
N ARG A 76 -0.94 -6.37 0.11
CA ARG A 76 -1.46 -7.58 0.75
C ARG A 76 -2.62 -7.26 1.69
N MET A 77 -2.55 -6.17 2.46
CA MET A 77 -3.65 -5.74 3.34
C MET A 77 -4.92 -5.43 2.55
N VAL A 78 -4.83 -4.72 1.41
CA VAL A 78 -5.97 -4.47 0.51
C VAL A 78 -6.60 -5.79 0.06
N LYS A 79 -5.78 -6.70 -0.48
CA LYS A 79 -6.25 -8.01 -0.96
C LYS A 79 -6.89 -8.86 0.13
N GLN A 80 -6.30 -8.85 1.32
CA GLN A 80 -6.81 -9.60 2.46
C GLN A 80 -8.19 -9.08 2.87
N THR A 81 -8.34 -7.76 2.99
CA THR A 81 -9.61 -7.12 3.35
C THR A 81 -10.70 -7.47 2.34
N LEU A 82 -10.40 -7.41 1.04
CA LEU A 82 -11.37 -7.77 -0.01
C LEU A 82 -11.75 -9.27 0.04
N ARG A 83 -10.80 -10.16 0.33
CA ARG A 83 -11.07 -11.60 0.49
C ARG A 83 -11.96 -11.87 1.69
N ASP A 84 -11.67 -11.21 2.81
CA ASP A 84 -12.45 -11.32 4.03
C ASP A 84 -13.90 -10.86 3.79
N MET A 85 -14.11 -9.81 2.99
CA MET A 85 -15.45 -9.37 2.57
C MET A 85 -16.21 -10.41 1.74
N ILE A 86 -15.51 -11.19 0.91
CA ILE A 86 -16.12 -12.22 0.06
C ILE A 86 -16.27 -13.55 0.81
N GLY A 87 -15.62 -13.71 1.97
CA GLY A 87 -15.59 -14.95 2.74
C GLY A 87 -14.59 -15.97 2.21
N GLU A 88 -13.62 -15.56 1.39
CA GLU A 88 -12.55 -16.42 0.89
C GLU A 88 -11.37 -16.46 1.86
N LYS A 89 -10.85 -17.67 2.14
CA LYS A 89 -9.61 -17.81 2.90
C LYS A 89 -8.41 -17.41 2.05
N ALA A 90 -7.44 -16.77 2.68
CA ALA A 90 -6.19 -16.44 2.04
C ALA A 90 -5.50 -17.73 1.53
N PRO A 91 -4.96 -17.74 0.30
CA PRO A 91 -4.07 -18.80 -0.13
C PRO A 91 -2.86 -18.80 0.79
N SER A 92 -2.62 -19.93 1.43
CA SER A 92 -1.35 -20.26 2.05
C SER A 92 -0.28 -20.20 0.96
N TYR A 93 0.81 -19.46 1.19
CA TYR A 93 1.97 -19.48 0.30
C TYR A 93 2.86 -20.71 0.54
N LEU A 94 2.40 -21.64 1.40
CA LEU A 94 3.10 -22.84 1.84
C LEU A 94 2.31 -24.14 1.52
N ASP A 95 1.18 -24.04 0.82
CA ASP A 95 0.44 -25.19 0.26
C ASP A 95 0.69 -25.31 -1.25
#